data_AF-A0AAN7WCD2-F1
#
_entry.id   AF-A0AAN7WCD2-F1
#
_cell.length_a   1.000
_cell.length_b   1.000
_cell.length_c   1.000
_cell.angle_alpha   90.00
_cell.angle_beta   90.00
_cell.angle_gamma   90.00
#
_symmetry.space_group_name_H-M   'P 1'
#
loop_
_entity.id
_entity.type
_entity.pdbx_description
1 polymer ?
#
loop_
_entity_poly.entity_id
_entity_poly.type
_entity_poly.pdbx_seq_one_letter_code
_entity_poly.pdbx_strand_id
1 'polypeptide(L)'
;MALIDPYDVGVFAAHLLAQEDIAEHNQASYVLNGPEHVTGEQTTALVKKHIGATVGEIRYNDFSFVNYIAEQQTSEPKNVLRSIRYAAIPMWEGKAKADTTSKEVLRLYAPKRTMAEVFEAMVRE
;
A
#
# COMPACT_ATOMS: atom_id res chain seq x y z
N MET A 1 -3.97 8.19 0.01
CA MET A 1 -2.92 7.24 0.46
C MET A 1 -1.87 7.16 -0.64
N ALA A 2 -0.61 6.80 -0.35
CA ALA A 2 0.38 6.61 -1.40
C ALA A 2 0.83 5.14 -1.40
N LEU A 3 0.23 4.36 -2.29
CA LEU A 3 0.44 2.91 -2.37
C LEU A 3 1.82 2.61 -2.94
N ILE A 4 2.64 1.85 -2.22
CA ILE A 4 3.97 1.45 -2.69
C ILE A 4 4.00 -0.03 -3.05
N ASP A 5 4.57 -0.36 -4.21
CA ASP A 5 4.81 -1.74 -4.62
C ASP A 5 6.01 -2.33 -3.83
N PRO A 6 5.92 -3.55 -3.27
CA PRO A 6 7.03 -4.19 -2.56
C PRO A 6 8.32 -4.32 -3.39
N TYR A 7 8.21 -4.47 -4.71
CA TYR A 7 9.33 -4.49 -5.63
C TYR A 7 10.12 -3.17 -5.59
N ASP A 8 9.42 -2.03 -5.57
CA ASP A 8 10.05 -0.71 -5.52
C ASP A 8 10.79 -0.50 -4.18
N VAL A 9 10.25 -1.04 -3.08
CA VAL A 9 10.94 -1.06 -1.77
C VAL A 9 12.23 -1.88 -1.85
N GLY A 10 12.16 -3.07 -2.47
CA GLY A 10 13.33 -3.94 -2.65
C GLY A 10 14.41 -3.30 -3.51
N VAL A 11 14.04 -2.62 -4.60
CA VAL A 11 14.98 -1.93 -5.47
C VAL A 11 15.65 -0.75 -4.77
N PHE A 12 14.89 0.06 -4.01
CA PHE A 12 15.48 1.11 -3.17
C PHE A 12 16.49 0.52 -2.17
N ALA A 13 16.12 -0.54 -1.46
CA ALA A 13 17.01 -1.18 -0.50
C ALA A 13 18.28 -1.73 -1.16
N ALA A 14 18.16 -2.32 -2.36
CA ALA A 14 19.32 -2.79 -3.13
C ALA A 14 20.26 -1.64 -3.51
N HIS A 15 19.73 -0.50 -3.97
CA HIS A 15 20.54 0.68 -4.28
C HIS A 15 21.24 1.24 -3.04
N LEU A 16 20.53 1.33 -1.91
CA LEU A 16 21.08 1.79 -0.63
C LEU A 16 22.23 0.90 -0.15
N LEU A 17 22.04 -0.43 -0.18
CA LEU A 17 23.01 -1.39 0.33
C LEU A 17 24.21 -1.61 -0.58
N ALA A 18 24.10 -1.28 -1.87
CA ALA A 18 25.17 -1.46 -2.85
C ALA A 18 26.14 -0.26 -2.93
N GLN A 19 25.91 0.82 -2.18
CA GLN A 19 26.81 1.97 -2.18
C GLN A 19 28.15 1.65 -1.51
N GLU A 20 29.21 2.30 -1.98
CA GLU A 20 30.55 2.19 -1.39
C GLU A 20 30.65 2.91 -0.03
N ASP A 21 29.98 4.05 0.12
CA ASP A 21 29.91 4.82 1.36
C ASP A 21 28.46 4.96 1.81
N ILE A 22 28.14 4.35 2.96
CA ILE A 22 26.80 4.37 3.58
C ILE A 22 26.76 5.23 4.85
N ALA A 23 27.81 6.01 5.14
CA ALA A 23 27.89 6.78 6.39
C ALA A 23 26.71 7.75 6.56
N GLU A 24 26.22 8.33 5.47
CA GLU A 24 25.05 9.22 5.47
C GLU A 24 23.71 8.51 5.79
N HIS A 25 23.68 7.18 5.71
CA HIS A 25 22.49 6.35 5.94
C HIS A 25 22.47 5.71 7.33
N ASN A 26 23.56 5.79 8.09
CA ASN A 26 23.66 5.17 9.40
C ASN A 26 22.65 5.78 10.38
N GLN A 27 21.80 4.93 10.97
CA GLN A 27 20.68 5.32 11.86
C GLN A 27 19.66 6.28 11.22
N ALA A 28 19.68 6.42 9.88
CA ALA A 28 18.69 7.21 9.17
C ALA A 28 17.34 6.46 9.07
N SER A 29 16.25 7.22 8.99
CA SER A 29 14.91 6.70 8.74
C SER A 29 14.34 7.37 7.50
N TYR A 30 13.89 6.56 6.54
CA TYR A 30 13.35 7.04 5.28
C TYR A 30 11.85 6.76 5.16
N VAL A 31 11.11 7.75 4.70
CA VAL A 31 9.71 7.60 4.32
C VAL A 31 9.67 7.25 2.84
N LEU A 32 9.15 6.06 2.52
CA LEU A 32 8.96 5.58 1.17
C LEU A 32 7.47 5.58 0.85
N ASN A 33 7.08 6.23 -0.24
CA ASN A 33 5.74 6.19 -0.77
C ASN A 33 5.76 5.88 -2.26
N GLY A 34 4.64 5.36 -2.77
CA GLY A 34 4.45 5.20 -4.21
C GLY A 34 4.49 6.51 -5.00
N PRO A 35 4.52 6.41 -6.33
CA PRO A 35 4.69 7.56 -7.23
C PRO A 35 3.50 8.52 -7.23
N GLU A 36 2.32 8.08 -6.78
CA GLU A 36 1.08 8.84 -6.88
C GLU A 36 0.25 8.79 -5.59
N HIS A 37 -0.56 9.84 -5.40
CA HIS A 37 -1.60 9.84 -4.38
C HIS A 37 -2.86 9.17 -4.92
N VAL A 38 -3.37 8.21 -4.15
CA VAL A 38 -4.53 7.38 -4.48
C VAL A 38 -5.69 7.66 -3.54
N THR A 39 -6.88 7.77 -4.12
CA THR A 39 -8.18 7.85 -3.43
C THR A 39 -9.00 6.56 -3.61
N GLY A 40 -10.00 6.36 -2.74
CA GLY A 40 -10.94 5.24 -2.87
C GLY A 40 -11.78 5.30 -4.15
N GLU A 41 -12.07 6.50 -4.65
CA GLU A 41 -12.78 6.70 -5.91
C GLU A 41 -11.96 6.22 -7.11
N GLN A 42 -10.66 6.54 -7.15
CA GLN A 42 -9.75 6.06 -8.20
C GLN A 42 -9.64 4.53 -8.19
N THR A 43 -9.58 3.93 -6.99
CA THR A 43 -9.58 2.46 -6.83
C THR A 43 -10.86 1.86 -7.41
N THR A 44 -12.02 2.42 -7.06
CA THR A 44 -13.32 1.96 -7.55
C THR A 44 -13.44 2.11 -9.07
N ALA A 45 -12.92 3.21 -9.64
CA ALA A 45 -12.94 3.45 -11.07
C ALA A 45 -12.12 2.40 -11.85
N LEU A 46 -10.95 2.01 -11.33
CA LEU A 46 -10.14 0.93 -11.92
C LEU A 46 -10.90 -0.40 -11.94
N VAL A 47 -11.51 -0.78 -10.81
CA VAL A 47 -12.29 -2.02 -10.72
C VAL A 47 -13.46 -2.01 -11.70
N LYS A 48 -14.26 -0.93 -11.73
CA LYS A 48 -15.39 -0.78 -12.67
C LYS A 48 -14.94 -0.91 -14.13
N LYS A 49 -13.83 -0.26 -14.49
CA LYS A 49 -13.26 -0.35 -15.83
C LYS A 49 -12.86 -1.78 -16.19
N HIS A 50 -12.26 -2.51 -15.25
CA HIS A 50 -11.80 -3.88 -15.47
C HIS A 50 -12.95 -4.88 -15.62
N ILE A 51 -13.95 -4.83 -14.74
CA ILE A 51 -15.08 -5.77 -14.78
C ILE A 51 -16.12 -5.42 -15.86
N GLY A 52 -16.06 -4.22 -16.44
CA GLY A 52 -17.00 -3.75 -17.47
C GLY A 52 -18.44 -3.54 -16.96
N ALA A 53 -18.63 -3.40 -15.65
CA ALA A 53 -19.93 -3.31 -15.00
C ALA A 53 -19.98 -2.23 -13.91
N THR A 54 -21.18 -1.75 -13.62
CA THR A 54 -21.38 -0.87 -12.47
C THR A 54 -21.27 -1.67 -11.19
N VAL A 55 -20.35 -1.29 -10.30
CA VAL A 55 -20.36 -1.73 -8.91
C VAL A 55 -21.65 -1.19 -8.27
N GLY A 56 -22.38 -2.05 -7.55
CA GLY A 56 -23.62 -1.71 -6.86
C GLY A 56 -23.39 -0.78 -5.67
N GLU A 57 -23.79 -1.21 -4.48
CA GLU A 57 -23.58 -0.41 -3.28
C GLU A 57 -22.09 -0.33 -2.91
N ILE A 58 -21.57 0.90 -2.72
CA ILE A 58 -20.21 1.15 -2.24
C ILE A 58 -20.29 1.60 -0.79
N ARG A 59 -19.78 0.78 0.12
CA ARG A 59 -19.66 1.11 1.54
C ARG A 59 -18.21 1.38 1.89
N TYR A 60 -17.95 2.61 2.31
CA TYR A 60 -16.69 2.98 2.93
C TYR A 60 -16.72 2.61 4.41
N ASN A 61 -15.54 2.33 5.00
CA ASN A 61 -15.41 1.98 6.41
C ASN A 61 -16.17 0.70 6.83
N ASP A 62 -16.40 -0.22 5.89
CA ASP A 62 -16.93 -1.55 6.19
C ASP A 62 -15.80 -2.56 6.41
N PHE A 63 -15.77 -3.16 7.60
CA PHE A 63 -14.80 -4.21 7.97
C PHE A 63 -15.47 -5.58 8.16
N SER A 64 -16.72 -5.75 7.70
CA SER A 64 -17.42 -7.05 7.75
C SER A 64 -16.58 -8.18 7.13
N PHE A 65 -15.87 -7.89 6.04
CA PHE A 65 -14.96 -8.80 5.36
C PHE A 65 -13.83 -9.36 6.27
N VAL A 66 -13.34 -8.56 7.23
CA VAL A 66 -12.30 -9.02 8.17
C VAL A 66 -12.83 -10.15 9.06
N ASN A 67 -14.08 -10.04 9.52
CA ASN A 67 -14.70 -11.11 10.31
C ASN A 67 -14.93 -12.35 9.45
N TYR A 68 -15.40 -12.16 8.21
CA TYR A 68 -15.58 -13.25 7.25
C TYR A 68 -14.28 -14.02 7.02
N ILE A 69 -13.15 -13.36 6.71
CA ILE A 69 -11.87 -14.05 6.54
C ILE A 69 -11.44 -14.75 7.84
N ALA A 70 -11.53 -14.07 8.99
CA ALA A 70 -11.13 -14.64 10.26
C ALA A 70 -11.93 -15.89 10.66
N GLU A 71 -13.15 -16.04 10.14
CA GLU A 71 -13.97 -17.22 10.36
C GLU A 71 -13.62 -18.35 9.40
N GLN A 72 -13.30 -18.04 8.15
CA GLN A 72 -12.98 -19.01 7.10
C GLN A 72 -11.55 -19.55 7.18
N GLN A 73 -10.59 -18.75 7.65
CA GLN A 73 -9.19 -19.13 7.66
C GLN A 73 -8.87 -20.05 8.84
N THR A 74 -8.17 -21.16 8.57
CA THR A 74 -7.80 -22.17 9.59
C THR A 74 -6.33 -22.09 10.01
N SER A 75 -5.46 -21.46 9.22
CA SER A 75 -4.02 -21.40 9.44
C SER A 75 -3.57 -20.26 10.34
N GLU A 76 -4.28 -19.13 10.33
CA GLU A 76 -3.87 -17.90 11.02
C GLU A 76 -4.63 -17.70 12.34
N PRO A 77 -3.97 -17.18 13.40
CA PRO A 77 -4.64 -16.81 14.63
C PRO A 77 -5.75 -15.77 14.37
N LYS A 78 -7.00 -16.14 14.66
CA LYS A 78 -8.19 -15.31 14.38
C LYS A 78 -8.11 -13.92 15.01
N ASN A 79 -7.47 -13.79 16.17
CA ASN A 79 -7.25 -12.51 16.85
C ASN A 79 -6.33 -11.58 16.06
N VAL A 80 -5.32 -12.11 15.37
CA VAL A 80 -4.41 -11.32 14.51
C VAL A 80 -5.17 -10.77 13.31
N LEU A 81 -5.93 -11.61 12.60
CA LEU A 81 -6.77 -11.16 11.48
C LEU A 81 -7.78 -10.09 11.92
N ARG A 82 -8.45 -10.32 13.05
CA ARG A 82 -9.41 -9.37 13.63
C ARG A 82 -8.77 -8.07 14.11
N SER A 83 -7.45 -7.98 14.21
CA SER A 83 -6.77 -6.73 14.61
C SER A 83 -6.79 -5.67 13.49
N ILE A 84 -6.95 -6.09 12.23
CA ILE A 84 -6.97 -5.21 11.04
C ILE A 84 -8.00 -4.07 11.18
N ARG A 85 -9.17 -4.34 11.77
CA ARG A 85 -10.20 -3.32 11.99
C ARG A 85 -9.72 -2.15 12.84
N TYR A 86 -8.81 -2.39 13.79
CA TYR A 86 -8.25 -1.35 14.65
C TYR A 86 -7.11 -0.60 13.96
N ALA A 87 -6.32 -1.28 13.12
CA ALA A 87 -5.26 -0.66 12.34
C ALA A 87 -5.79 0.40 11.36
N ALA A 88 -7.03 0.22 10.88
CA ALA A 88 -7.66 1.17 9.97
C ALA A 88 -8.31 2.39 10.64
N ILE A 89 -8.53 2.37 11.97
CA ILE A 89 -9.14 3.50 12.70
C ILE A 89 -8.32 4.78 12.55
N PRO A 90 -6.99 4.81 12.82
CA PRO A 90 -6.19 6.02 12.65
C PRO A 90 -6.20 6.55 11.22
N MET A 91 -6.32 5.68 10.22
CA MET A 91 -6.43 6.09 8.82
C MET A 91 -7.75 6.83 8.55
N TRP A 92 -8.88 6.31 9.07
CA TRP A 92 -10.18 6.97 8.95
C TRP A 92 -10.29 8.28 9.74
N GLU A 93 -9.63 8.35 10.89
CA GLU A 93 -9.54 9.58 11.68
C GLU A 93 -8.58 10.61 11.05
N GLY A 94 -7.94 10.29 9.91
CA GLY A 94 -7.00 11.18 9.24
C GLY A 94 -5.68 11.36 10.01
N LYS A 95 -5.38 10.47 10.95
CA LYS A 95 -4.15 10.46 11.76
C LYS A 95 -2.99 9.72 11.08
N ALA A 96 -3.27 8.83 10.14
CA ALA A 96 -2.26 8.15 9.32
C ALA A 96 -2.09 8.82 7.95
N LYS A 97 -1.62 10.07 7.94
CA LYS A 97 -1.29 10.76 6.69
C LYS A 97 0.04 10.21 6.16
N ALA A 98 0.13 10.09 4.84
CA ALA A 98 1.42 9.84 4.21
C ALA A 98 2.27 11.10 4.34
N ASP A 99 3.41 10.98 5.03
CA ASP A 99 4.45 12.01 5.00
C ASP A 99 5.06 12.08 3.59
N THR A 100 5.64 13.23 3.24
CA THR A 100 6.33 13.39 1.96
C THR A 100 7.49 12.39 1.86
N THR A 101 7.63 11.72 0.71
CA THR A 101 8.76 10.82 0.43
C THR A 101 10.10 11.52 0.68
N SER A 102 11.01 10.84 1.39
CA SER A 102 12.34 11.38 1.68
C SER A 102 13.10 11.72 0.40
N LYS A 103 13.88 12.81 0.40
CA LYS A 103 14.60 13.26 -0.79
C LYS A 103 15.68 12.27 -1.21
N GLU A 104 16.28 11.60 -0.24
CA GLU A 104 17.30 10.56 -0.39
C GLU A 104 16.71 9.37 -1.14
N VAL A 105 15.46 8.98 -0.83
CA VAL A 105 14.72 7.97 -1.59
C VAL A 105 14.62 8.39 -3.04
N LEU A 106 14.15 9.60 -3.34
CA LEU A 106 14.03 10.08 -4.72
C LEU A 106 15.36 10.15 -5.47
N ARG A 107 16.48 10.40 -4.77
CA ARG A 107 17.83 10.43 -5.36
C ARG A 107 18.36 9.02 -5.68
N LEU A 108 18.17 8.06 -4.76
CA LEU A 108 18.63 6.69 -4.94
C LEU A 108 17.74 5.92 -5.90
N TYR A 109 16.44 6.00 -5.66
CA TYR A 109 15.42 5.34 -6.45
C TYR A 109 14.04 5.93 -6.17
N ALA A 110 13.52 6.71 -7.12
CA ALA A 110 12.12 7.11 -7.09
C ALA A 110 11.23 5.89 -7.44
N PRO A 111 10.29 5.47 -6.56
CA PRO A 111 9.30 4.44 -6.87
C PRO A 111 8.51 4.79 -8.13
N LYS A 112 8.13 3.77 -8.92
CA LYS A 112 7.65 3.97 -10.29
C LYS A 112 6.31 3.31 -10.55
N ARG A 113 6.01 2.20 -9.88
CA ARG A 113 4.80 1.42 -10.17
C ARG A 113 3.57 2.14 -9.65
N THR A 114 2.66 2.43 -10.57
CA THR A 114 1.36 3.06 -10.28
C THR A 114 0.36 2.05 -9.76
N MET A 115 -0.70 2.51 -9.11
CA MET A 115 -1.81 1.65 -8.70
C MET A 115 -2.41 0.90 -9.90
N ALA A 116 -2.51 1.56 -11.05
CA ALA A 116 -3.08 0.97 -12.25
C ALA A 116 -2.25 -0.22 -12.77
N GLU A 117 -0.92 -0.06 -12.82
CA GLU A 117 -0.01 -1.13 -13.26
C GLU A 117 0.00 -2.31 -12.28
N VAL A 118 0.02 -2.04 -10.97
CA VAL A 118 -0.05 -3.08 -9.94
C VAL A 118 -1.37 -3.83 -10.04
N PHE A 119 -2.49 -3.11 -10.13
CA PHE A 119 -3.81 -3.71 -10.28
C PHE A 119 -3.89 -4.59 -11.54
N GLU A 120 -3.40 -4.09 -12.67
CA GLU A 120 -3.37 -4.84 -13.93
C GLU A 120 -2.53 -6.12 -13.82
N ALA A 121 -1.38 -6.09 -13.14
CA ALA A 121 -0.58 -7.27 -12.91
C ALA A 121 -1.33 -8.30 -12.05
N MET A 122 -1.97 -7.87 -10.96
CA MET A 122 -2.69 -8.76 -10.04
C MET A 122 -3.87 -9.51 -10.68
N VAL A 123 -4.58 -8.88 -11.63
CA VAL A 123 -5.76 -9.49 -12.28
C VAL A 123 -5.44 -10.29 -13.53
N ARG A 124 -4.16 -10.34 -13.94
CA ARG A 124 -3.69 -11.18 -15.04
C ARG A 124 -3.22 -12.57 -14.58
N GLU A 125 -3.01 -12.75 -13.28
CA GLU A 125 -2.68 -14.03 -12.64
C GLU A 125 -3.92 -14.90 -12.40
#